data_AF-F2N8F4-F1
#
_entry.id   AF-F2N8F4-F1
#
_cell.length_a   1.000
_cell.length_b   1.000
_cell.length_c   1.000
_cell.angle_alpha   90.00
_cell.angle_beta   90.00
_cell.angle_gamma   90.00
#
_symmetry.space_group_name_H-M   'P 1'
#
loop_
_entity.id
_entity.type
_entity.pdbx_description
1 polymer ?
#
loop_
_entity_poly.entity_id
_entity_poly.type
_entity_poly.pdbx_seq_one_letter_code
_entity_poly.pdbx_strand_id
1 'polypeptide(L)' 'MNREKVGRRIFIWLMNADMTQNDLAVRLSVSPAKVRDWICGTCSISFDHAEQICSLFGKTLDELAGRKSI' A
#
# COMPACT_ATOMS: atom_id res chain seq x y z
N MET A 1 6.49 -10.32 2.15
CA MET A 1 6.24 -9.25 3.14
C MET A 1 5.10 -9.67 4.06
N ASN A 2 5.05 -9.23 5.32
CA ASN A 2 3.91 -9.50 6.20
C ASN A 2 2.69 -8.67 5.75
N ARG A 3 1.59 -9.34 5.39
CA ARG A 3 0.41 -8.71 4.76
C ARG A 3 -0.28 -7.69 5.66
N GLU A 4 -0.43 -7.99 6.95
CA GLU A 4 -1.07 -7.09 7.91
C GLU A 4 -0.27 -5.81 8.11
N LYS A 5 1.06 -5.92 8.23
CA LYS A 5 1.95 -4.74 8.36
C LYS A 5 1.90 -3.87 7.11
N VAL A 6 1.92 -4.50 5.93
CA VAL A 6 1.83 -3.81 4.64
C VAL A 6 0.50 -3.08 4.53
N GLY A 7 -0.62 -3.77 4.76
CA GLY A 7 -1.95 -3.18 4.67
C GLY A 7 -2.15 -2.00 5.62
N ARG A 8 -1.70 -2.13 6.87
CA ARG A 8 -1.71 -1.04 7.85
C ARG A 8 -0.90 0.17 7.40
N ARG A 9 0.27 -0.04 6.78
CA ARG A 9 1.11 1.07 6.29
C ARG A 9 0.50 1.78 5.10
N ILE A 10 -0.05 1.04 4.14
CA ILE A 10 -0.79 1.61 3.01
C ILE A 10 -1.91 2.52 3.55
N PHE A 11 -2.70 2.03 4.52
CA PHE A 11 -3.77 2.82 5.12
C PHE A 11 -3.27 4.11 5.79
N ILE A 12 -2.19 4.04 6.57
CA ILE A 12 -1.59 5.23 7.21
C ILE A 12 -1.10 6.23 6.17
N TRP A 13 -0.46 5.78 5.09
CA TRP A 13 0.03 6.65 4.03
C TRP A 13 -1.10 7.34 3.28
N LEU A 14 -2.21 6.64 3.05
CA LEU A 14 -3.42 7.22 2.47
C LEU A 14 -3.98 8.33 3.36
N MET A 15 -4.15 8.07 4.66
CA MET A 15 -4.66 9.05 5.62
C MET A 15 -3.77 10.30 5.69
N ASN A 16 -2.45 10.13 5.71
CA ASN A 16 -1.51 11.26 5.78
C ASN A 16 -1.47 12.09 4.48
N ALA A 17 -1.87 11.49 3.36
CA ALA A 17 -1.92 12.14 2.05
C ALA A 17 -3.32 12.65 1.69
N ASP A 18 -4.28 12.60 2.61
CA ASP A 18 -5.71 12.90 2.37
C ASP A 18 -6.28 12.17 1.14
N MET A 19 -5.86 10.90 0.97
CA MET A 19 -6.26 10.05 -0.15
C MET A 19 -7.21 8.95 0.31
N THR A 20 -8.24 8.68 -0.50
CA THR A 20 -9.11 7.52 -0.28
C THR A 20 -8.55 6.25 -0.91
N GLN A 21 -9.12 5.10 -0.54
CA GLN A 21 -8.80 3.82 -1.19
C GLN A 21 -9.16 3.82 -2.69
N ASN A 22 -10.22 4.55 -3.06
CA ASN A 22 -10.61 4.73 -4.46
C ASN A 22 -9.57 5.53 -5.23
N ASP A 23 -9.03 6.59 -4.65
CA ASP A 23 -8.00 7.41 -5.32
C ASP A 23 -6.76 6.57 -5.61
N LEU A 24 -6.35 5.72 -4.66
CA LEU A 24 -5.25 4.79 -4.87
C LEU A 24 -5.58 3.77 -5.97
N ALA A 25 -6.80 3.23 -5.98
CA ALA A 25 -7.23 2.28 -6.99
C ALA A 25 -7.17 2.87 -8.40
N VAL A 26 -7.66 4.11 -8.56
CA VAL A 26 -7.59 4.86 -9.81
C VAL A 26 -6.15 5.10 -10.23
N ARG A 27 -5.28 5.56 -9.32
CA ARG A 27 -3.86 5.82 -9.62
C ARG A 27 -3.09 4.56 -10.04
N LEU A 28 -3.42 3.42 -9.46
CA LEU A 28 -2.78 2.13 -9.76
C LEU A 28 -3.48 1.35 -10.88
N SER A 29 -4.58 1.88 -11.45
CA SER A 29 -5.40 1.18 -12.44
C SER A 29 -5.86 -0.21 -11.97
N VAL A 30 -6.29 -0.31 -10.71
CA VAL A 30 -6.83 -1.55 -10.10
C VAL A 30 -8.24 -1.33 -9.58
N SER A 31 -8.93 -2.42 -9.23
CA SER A 31 -10.25 -2.30 -8.59
C SER A 31 -10.12 -1.81 -7.13
N PRO A 32 -11.09 -1.04 -6.62
CA PRO A 32 -11.14 -0.65 -5.20
C PRO A 32 -11.14 -1.84 -4.24
N ALA A 33 -11.80 -2.93 -4.63
CA ALA A 33 -11.80 -4.18 -3.86
C ALA A 33 -10.39 -4.73 -3.66
N LYS A 34 -9.53 -4.66 -4.69
CA LYS A 34 -8.13 -5.10 -4.60
C LYS A 34 -7.33 -4.28 -3.59
N VAL A 35 -7.53 -2.96 -3.58
CA VAL A 35 -6.89 -2.06 -2.59
C VAL A 35 -7.35 -2.38 -1.18
N ARG A 36 -8.66 -2.55 -0.99
CA ARG A 36 -9.23 -2.98 0.29
C ARG A 36 -8.62 -4.30 0.75
N ASP A 37 -8.50 -5.29 -0.14
CA ASP A 37 -7.96 -6.60 0.19
C ASP A 37 -6.48 -6.54 0.62
N TRP A 38 -5.70 -5.62 0.04
CA TRP A 38 -4.33 -5.34 0.51
C TRP A 38 -4.32 -4.68 1.89
N ILE A 39 -5.18 -3.69 2.13
CA ILE A 39 -5.27 -2.97 3.41
C ILE A 39 -5.70 -3.91 4.55
N CYS A 40 -6.69 -4.76 4.29
CA CYS A 40 -7.16 -5.78 5.23
C CYS A 40 -6.23 -6.99 5.35
N GLY A 41 -5.19 -7.09 4.51
CA GLY A 41 -4.25 -8.21 4.51
C GLY A 41 -4.83 -9.54 3.99
N THR A 42 -6.02 -9.54 3.39
CA THR A 42 -6.69 -10.73 2.88
C THR A 42 -5.95 -11.30 1.67
N CYS A 43 -5.34 -10.43 0.85
CA CYS A 43 -4.54 -10.81 -0.31
C CYS A 43 -3.11 -10.26 -0.22
N SER A 44 -2.14 -10.98 -0.79
CA SER A 44 -0.78 -10.46 -0.95
C SER A 44 -0.71 -9.44 -2.08
N ILE A 45 0.01 -8.35 -1.86
CA ILE A 45 0.38 -7.42 -2.91
C ILE A 45 1.54 -7.99 -3.75
N SER A 46 1.51 -7.79 -5.07
CA SER A 46 2.65 -8.15 -5.93
C SER A 46 3.79 -7.14 -5.75
N PHE A 47 4.99 -7.52 -6.19
CA PHE A 47 6.15 -6.63 -6.15
C PHE A 47 5.91 -5.33 -6.93
N ASP A 48 5.41 -5.43 -8.17
CA ASP A 48 5.16 -4.26 -9.02
C ASP A 48 4.20 -3.25 -8.37
N HIS A 49 3.07 -3.71 -7.80
CA HIS A 49 2.14 -2.81 -7.12
C HIS A 49 2.76 -2.22 -5.84
N ALA A 50 3.59 -3.00 -5.13
CA ALA A 50 4.30 -2.50 -3.97
C ALA A 50 5.28 -1.38 -4.35
N GLU A 51 6.01 -1.53 -5.45
CA GLU A 51 6.90 -0.48 -5.99
C GLU A 51 6.11 0.75 -6.45
N GLN A 52 5.00 0.56 -7.15
CA GLN A 52 4.15 1.68 -7.57
C GLN A 52 3.61 2.48 -6.38
N ILE A 53 3.13 1.81 -5.33
CA ILE A 53 2.70 2.47 -4.09
C ILE A 53 3.87 3.22 -3.46
N CYS A 54 5.03 2.58 -3.34
CA CYS A 54 6.22 3.20 -2.77
C CYS A 54 6.63 4.47 -3.54
N SER A 55 6.68 4.40 -4.88
CA SER A 55 6.94 5.54 -5.74
C SER A 55 5.91 6.65 -5.55
N LEU A 56 4.63 6.31 -5.48
CA LEU A 56 3.54 7.28 -5.30
C LEU A 56 3.64 8.08 -4.00
N PHE A 57 4.07 7.44 -2.91
CA PHE A 57 4.17 8.08 -1.59
C PHE A 57 5.59 8.56 -1.24
N GLY A 58 6.57 8.38 -2.14
CA GLY A 58 7.98 8.68 -1.86
C GLY A 58 8.54 7.83 -0.71
N LYS A 59 8.18 6.55 -0.67
CA LYS A 59 8.55 5.59 0.38
C LYS A 59 9.35 4.43 -0.20
N THR A 60 9.98 3.66 0.68
CA THR A 60 10.75 2.46 0.31
C THR A 60 9.96 1.17 0.55
N LEU A 61 10.34 0.10 -0.13
CA LEU A 61 9.78 -1.24 0.11
C LEU A 61 10.08 -1.75 1.52
N ASP A 62 11.20 -1.36 2.13
CA ASP A 62 11.53 -1.71 3.51
C ASP A 62 10.61 -1.02 4.51
N GLU A 63 10.31 0.26 4.28
CA GLU A 63 9.25 0.95 4.99
C GLU A 63 7.94 0.20 4.79
N LEU A 64 7.51 -0.09 3.55
CA LEU A 64 6.25 -0.80 3.31
C LEU A 64 6.18 -2.17 4.03
N ALA A 65 7.28 -2.92 4.04
CA ALA A 65 7.39 -4.22 4.69
C ALA A 65 7.42 -4.14 6.23
N GLY A 66 7.55 -2.95 6.80
CA GLY A 66 7.64 -2.76 8.24
C GLY A 66 9.00 -3.12 8.84
N ARG A 67 10.05 -3.14 8.02
CA ARG A 67 11.43 -3.25 8.50
C ARG A 67 11.87 -1.85 8.96
N LYS A 68 12.57 -1.76 10.10
CA LYS A 68 13.21 -0.49 10.47
C LYS A 68 14.27 -0.22 9.42
N SER A 69 14.11 0.84 8.64
CA SER A 69 15.23 1.49 7.97
C SER A 69 16.15 1.98 9.09
N ILE A 70 17.35 1.40 9.19
CA ILE A 70 18.41 1.82 10.11
C ILE A 70 18.97 3.14 9.59
#